data_AF-A0A352AY10-F1
#
_entry.id   AF-A0A352AY10-F1
#
_cell.length_a   1.000
_cell.length_b   1.000
_cell.length_c   1.000
_cell.angle_alpha   90.00
_cell.angle_beta   90.00
_cell.angle_gamma   90.00
#
_symmetry.space_group_name_H-M   'P 1'
#
loop_
_entity.id
_entity.type
_entity.pdbx_description
1 polymer ?
#
loop_
_entity_poly.entity_id
_entity_poly.type
_entity_poly.pdbx_seq_one_letter_code
_entity_poly.pdbx_strand_id
1 'polypeptide(L)'
;MLFQKNQTDILRKEIQALRIQNEKISQDLMEAKKVTVIQELTSQDTAIVNNTQPEHTTSSLCTDPATVSDIGRDVFPIDPKYKGITLLGQFFTAYNCGPTRVSNIFGVEGDIYTLGVTIWLKGQPSQSLIETYLSIGFNCYDANSGAPCKSELGTKKIILDAPIKIEELIKLEPYHEFFEADDCIDCG
;
A
#
# COMPACT_ATOMS: atom_id res chain seq x y z
N MET A 1 -18.50 -56.38 -8.54
CA MET A 1 -17.19 -55.73 -8.74
C MET A 1 -17.03 -55.01 -10.08
N LEU A 2 -17.80 -55.30 -11.14
CA LEU A 2 -17.66 -54.62 -12.45
C LEU A 2 -18.14 -53.15 -12.48
N PHE A 3 -19.11 -52.77 -11.66
CA PHE A 3 -19.68 -51.40 -11.64
C PHE A 3 -18.73 -50.34 -11.07
N GLN A 4 -17.93 -50.67 -10.04
CA GLN A 4 -17.00 -49.71 -9.42
C GLN A 4 -15.79 -49.38 -10.30
N LYS A 5 -15.35 -50.33 -11.13
CA LYS A 5 -14.23 -50.12 -12.07
C LYS A 5 -14.57 -49.06 -13.13
N ASN A 6 -15.82 -49.07 -13.62
CA ASN A 6 -16.29 -48.13 -14.63
C ASN A 6 -16.34 -46.67 -14.12
N GLN A 7 -16.75 -46.45 -12.86
CA GLN A 7 -16.77 -45.10 -12.27
C GLN A 7 -15.36 -44.52 -12.09
N THR A 8 -14.40 -45.37 -11.71
CA THR A 8 -13.00 -44.95 -11.49
C THR A 8 -12.34 -44.51 -12.81
N ASP A 9 -12.64 -45.20 -13.90
CA ASP A 9 -12.12 -44.87 -15.23
C ASP A 9 -12.74 -43.59 -15.81
N ILE A 10 -14.01 -43.31 -15.51
CA ILE A 10 -14.67 -42.04 -15.86
C ILE A 10 -14.02 -40.87 -15.10
N LEU A 11 -13.87 -40.99 -13.78
CA LEU A 11 -13.23 -39.96 -12.95
C LEU A 11 -11.79 -39.67 -13.39
N ARG A 12 -11.01 -40.70 -13.78
CA ARG A 12 -9.66 -40.51 -14.31
C ARG A 12 -9.65 -39.70 -15.61
N LYS A 13 -10.60 -39.96 -16.51
CA LYS A 13 -10.73 -39.21 -17.77
C LYS A 13 -11.10 -37.75 -17.52
N GLU A 14 -12.00 -37.48 -16.58
CA GLU A 14 -12.38 -36.11 -16.19
C GLU A 14 -11.20 -35.35 -15.58
N ILE A 15 -10.45 -35.97 -14.67
CA ILE A 15 -9.25 -35.37 -14.07
C ILE A 15 -8.20 -35.05 -15.15
N GLN A 16 -8.01 -35.94 -16.12
CA GLN A 16 -7.07 -35.71 -17.22
C GLN A 16 -7.54 -34.57 -18.13
N ALA A 17 -8.84 -34.48 -18.42
CA ALA A 17 -9.40 -33.37 -19.20
C ALA A 17 -9.21 -32.02 -18.50
N LEU A 18 -9.46 -31.96 -17.19
CA LEU A 18 -9.25 -30.75 -16.38
C LEU A 18 -7.78 -30.31 -16.33
N ARG A 19 -6.83 -31.25 -16.27
CA ARG A 19 -5.39 -30.93 -16.33
C ARG A 19 -5.01 -30.28 -17.65
N ILE A 20 -5.47 -30.84 -18.76
CA ILE A 20 -5.22 -30.28 -20.11
C ILE A 20 -5.83 -28.89 -20.23
N GLN A 21 -7.05 -28.69 -19.70
CA GLN A 21 -7.70 -27.39 -19.73
C GLN A 21 -6.95 -26.33 -18.90
N ASN A 22 -6.46 -26.69 -17.71
CA ASN A 22 -5.68 -25.79 -16.87
C ASN A 22 -4.33 -25.41 -17.50
N GLU A 23 -3.64 -26.36 -18.15
CA GLU A 23 -2.41 -26.08 -18.89
C GLU A 23 -2.65 -25.10 -20.03
N LYS A 24 -3.74 -25.28 -20.79
CA LYS A 24 -4.13 -24.35 -21.86
C LYS A 24 -4.43 -22.95 -21.33
N ILE A 25 -5.21 -22.84 -20.25
CA ILE A 25 -5.50 -21.55 -19.61
C ILE A 25 -4.21 -20.85 -19.16
N SER A 26 -3.27 -21.59 -18.59
CA SER A 26 -1.97 -21.04 -18.15
C SER A 26 -1.14 -20.52 -19.33
N GLN A 27 -1.12 -21.23 -20.46
CA GLN A 27 -0.46 -20.80 -21.70
C GLN A 27 -1.12 -19.55 -22.28
N ASP A 28 -2.45 -19.54 -22.40
CA ASP A 28 -3.22 -18.38 -22.89
C ASP A 28 -2.98 -17.15 -22.00
N LEU A 29 -2.85 -17.32 -20.67
CA LEU A 29 -2.53 -16.24 -19.74
C LEU A 29 -1.11 -15.69 -19.93
N MET A 30 -0.12 -16.56 -20.20
CA MET A 30 1.26 -16.14 -20.48
C MET A 30 1.35 -15.37 -21.81
N GLU A 31 0.61 -15.80 -22.82
CA GLU A 31 0.55 -15.11 -24.12
C GLU A 31 -0.17 -13.75 -24.01
N ALA A 32 -1.29 -13.69 -23.30
CA ALA A 32 -1.99 -12.43 -23.03
C ALA A 32 -1.11 -11.41 -22.28
N LYS A 33 -0.36 -11.86 -21.27
CA LYS A 33 0.62 -11.00 -20.57
C LYS A 33 1.72 -10.49 -21.49
N LYS A 34 2.17 -11.29 -22.46
CA LYS A 34 3.15 -10.86 -23.46
C LYS A 34 2.59 -9.81 -24.41
N VAL A 35 1.31 -9.89 -24.78
CA VAL A 35 0.62 -8.90 -25.62
C VAL A 35 0.46 -7.56 -24.89
N THR A 36 0.12 -7.59 -23.59
CA THR A 36 0.02 -6.36 -22.78
C THR A 36 1.34 -5.61 -22.66
N VAL A 37 2.48 -6.32 -22.57
CA VAL A 37 3.82 -5.71 -22.47
C VAL A 37 4.29 -5.08 -23.80
N ILE A 38 3.77 -5.51 -24.95
CA ILE A 38 4.16 -4.96 -26.26
C ILE A 38 3.34 -3.71 -26.63
N GLN A 39 2.14 -3.56 -26.07
CA GLN A 39 1.24 -2.44 -26.41
C GLN A 39 1.61 -1.11 -25.72
N GLU A 40 2.52 -1.12 -24.73
CA GLU A 40 3.06 0.09 -24.09
C GLU A 40 4.31 0.68 -24.77
N LEU A 41 4.90 0.01 -25.77
CA LEU A 41 6.18 0.43 -26.38
C LEU A 41 6.07 1.11 -27.76
N THR A 42 4.86 1.39 -28.26
CA THR A 42 4.68 2.02 -29.58
C THR A 42 3.57 3.08 -29.58
N SER A 43 3.73 4.15 -28.80
CA SER A 43 3.03 5.42 -29.04
C SER A 43 3.76 6.58 -28.36
N GLN A 44 4.91 6.96 -28.89
CA GLN A 44 5.47 8.30 -28.67
C GLN A 44 6.01 8.84 -29.99
N ASP A 45 5.13 9.49 -30.75
CA ASP A 45 5.52 10.55 -31.65
C ASP A 45 4.50 11.70 -31.57
N THR A 46 5.01 12.82 -31.06
CA THR A 46 4.58 14.21 -31.28
C THR A 46 3.16 14.65 -30.89
N ALA A 47 3.05 15.23 -29.68
CA ALA A 47 2.13 16.33 -29.42
C ALA A 47 2.89 17.51 -28.78
N ILE A 48 2.71 18.66 -29.41
CA ILE A 48 3.32 19.96 -29.14
C ILE A 48 2.77 20.53 -27.83
N VAL A 49 3.70 20.98 -26.97
CA VAL A 49 3.62 22.12 -26.05
C VAL A 49 2.25 22.45 -25.46
N ASN A 50 2.07 22.08 -24.19
CA ASN A 50 1.85 23.09 -23.16
C ASN A 50 2.60 22.63 -21.91
N ASN A 51 3.73 23.30 -21.64
CA ASN A 51 4.34 23.37 -20.32
C ASN A 51 3.30 23.97 -19.37
N THR A 52 2.40 23.13 -18.89
CA THR A 52 1.68 23.39 -17.65
C THR A 52 2.65 22.96 -16.58
N GLN A 53 3.44 23.93 -16.14
CA GLN A 53 4.15 23.92 -14.87
C GLN A 53 3.29 23.18 -13.83
N PRO A 54 3.81 22.23 -13.05
CA PRO A 54 3.05 21.67 -11.95
C PRO A 54 2.57 22.84 -11.11
N GLU A 55 1.25 23.01 -11.04
CA GLU A 55 0.64 24.14 -10.35
C GLU A 55 1.21 24.18 -8.93
N HIS A 56 1.81 25.32 -8.61
CA HIS A 56 2.46 25.62 -7.35
C HIS A 56 1.45 25.64 -6.19
N THR A 57 1.02 24.47 -5.71
CA THR A 57 0.40 24.33 -4.39
C THR A 57 1.33 23.66 -3.37
N THR A 58 2.47 23.13 -3.80
CA THR A 58 3.50 22.53 -2.93
C THR A 58 4.45 23.53 -2.26
N SER A 59 4.47 24.80 -2.70
CA SER A 59 5.51 25.75 -2.26
C SER A 59 5.39 26.18 -0.79
N SER A 60 4.17 26.34 -0.27
CA SER A 60 3.99 26.75 1.12
C SER A 60 4.12 25.56 2.06
N LEU A 61 3.54 24.39 1.75
CA LEU A 61 3.59 23.19 2.61
C LEU A 61 5.02 22.78 3.01
N CYS A 62 5.98 22.98 2.12
CA CYS A 62 7.38 22.64 2.34
C CYS A 62 8.17 23.67 3.16
N THR A 63 7.68 24.90 3.25
CA THR A 63 8.38 26.03 3.91
C THR A 63 7.65 26.54 5.14
N ASP A 64 6.36 26.26 5.25
CA ASP A 64 5.49 26.64 6.35
C ASP A 64 6.03 26.03 7.67
N PRO A 65 5.98 26.79 8.78
CA PRO A 65 6.45 26.29 10.06
C PRO A 65 5.56 25.17 10.61
N ALA A 66 6.10 24.37 11.54
CA ALA A 66 5.27 23.47 12.32
C ALA A 66 4.29 24.27 13.21
N THR A 67 3.17 23.64 13.51
CA THR A 67 2.28 24.03 14.60
C THR A 67 2.51 23.11 15.79
N VAL A 68 2.16 23.55 16.99
CA VAL A 68 2.31 22.72 18.20
C VAL A 68 0.95 22.07 18.50
N SER A 69 0.94 20.74 18.57
CA SER A 69 -0.24 19.95 19.00
C SER A 69 -0.55 20.16 20.48
N ASP A 70 -1.74 19.71 20.92
CA ASP A 70 -2.20 19.85 22.32
C ASP A 70 -1.26 19.20 23.35
N ILE A 71 -0.45 18.24 22.91
CA ILE A 71 0.54 17.54 23.74
C ILE A 71 1.97 18.05 23.53
N GLY A 72 2.14 19.20 22.88
CA GLY A 72 3.43 19.88 22.75
C GLY A 72 4.31 19.39 21.60
N ARG A 73 3.81 18.53 20.70
CA ARG A 73 4.58 18.03 19.55
C ARG A 73 4.45 18.96 18.35
N ASP A 74 5.54 19.11 17.61
CA ASP A 74 5.54 19.76 16.31
C ASP A 74 4.74 18.92 15.29
N VAL A 75 3.80 19.58 14.62
CA VAL A 75 2.96 19.04 13.56
C VAL A 75 3.14 19.90 12.33
N PHE A 76 3.70 19.29 11.29
CA PHE A 76 3.93 19.95 10.02
C PHE A 76 2.66 19.97 9.16
N PRO A 77 2.51 20.96 8.27
CA PRO A 77 1.47 21.00 7.27
C PRO A 77 1.36 19.70 6.47
N ILE A 78 0.11 19.31 6.23
CA ILE A 78 -0.26 18.11 5.48
C ILE A 78 -0.95 18.55 4.19
N ASP A 79 -0.56 17.97 3.06
CA ASP A 79 -1.27 18.15 1.80
C ASP A 79 -2.75 17.77 1.97
N PRO A 80 -3.71 18.64 1.57
CA PRO A 80 -5.13 18.37 1.70
C PRO A 80 -5.59 17.00 1.18
N LYS A 81 -4.88 16.39 0.22
CA LYS A 81 -5.23 15.05 -0.29
C LYS A 81 -5.04 13.94 0.76
N TYR A 82 -4.19 14.13 1.76
CA TYR A 82 -4.00 13.18 2.86
C TYR A 82 -4.87 13.50 4.09
N LYS A 83 -5.92 14.31 3.93
CA LYS A 83 -6.82 14.66 5.03
C LYS A 83 -7.41 13.39 5.68
N GLY A 84 -7.24 13.28 7.00
CA GLY A 84 -7.73 12.15 7.80
C GLY A 84 -6.62 11.21 8.28
N ILE A 85 -5.44 11.25 7.67
CA ILE A 85 -4.24 10.53 8.12
C ILE A 85 -3.17 11.53 8.56
N THR A 86 -3.06 11.75 9.86
CA THR A 86 -2.21 12.79 10.44
C THR A 86 -0.73 12.42 10.40
N LEU A 87 -0.37 11.18 10.71
CA LEU A 87 1.03 10.76 10.79
C LEU A 87 1.62 10.53 9.39
N LEU A 88 1.02 9.62 8.63
CA LEU A 88 1.37 9.29 7.26
C LEU A 88 1.18 10.50 6.34
N GLY A 89 0.14 11.32 6.57
CA GLY A 89 -0.03 12.55 5.80
C GLY A 89 1.14 13.52 5.96
N GLN A 90 1.70 13.64 7.18
CA GLN A 90 2.94 14.40 7.38
C GLN A 90 4.13 13.76 6.66
N PHE A 91 4.29 12.43 6.74
CA PHE A 91 5.36 11.73 6.04
C PHE A 91 5.29 11.92 4.53
N PHE A 92 4.14 11.68 3.92
CA PHE A 92 3.94 11.80 2.48
C PHE A 92 4.13 13.25 2.00
N THR A 93 3.63 14.22 2.76
CA THR A 93 3.84 15.65 2.44
C THR A 93 5.31 16.03 2.57
N ALA A 94 5.97 15.65 3.67
CA ALA A 94 7.36 15.95 3.92
C ALA A 94 8.29 15.29 2.90
N TYR A 95 8.01 14.05 2.49
CA TYR A 95 8.80 13.33 1.49
C TYR A 95 8.80 14.06 0.15
N ASN A 96 7.63 14.58 -0.26
CA ASN A 96 7.49 15.43 -1.46
C ASN A 96 8.24 16.78 -1.34
N CYS A 97 8.52 17.23 -0.12
CA CYS A 97 9.30 18.43 0.17
C CYS A 97 10.82 18.20 0.24
N GLY A 98 11.25 16.94 0.34
CA GLY A 98 12.65 16.55 0.41
C GLY A 98 13.16 16.18 1.82
N PRO A 99 14.39 15.67 1.92
CA PRO A 99 14.91 14.97 3.10
C PRO A 99 14.98 15.86 4.35
N THR A 100 15.26 17.16 4.18
CA THR A 100 15.31 18.11 5.31
C THR A 100 13.96 18.24 6.01
N ARG A 101 12.85 18.11 5.28
CA ARG A 101 11.52 18.19 5.90
C ARG A 101 11.19 16.92 6.66
N VAL A 102 11.52 15.77 6.06
CA VAL A 102 11.35 14.45 6.67
C VAL A 102 12.12 14.32 7.99
N SER A 103 13.37 14.80 8.05
CA SER A 103 14.21 14.70 9.24
C SER A 103 13.69 15.47 10.46
N ASN A 104 12.74 16.38 10.26
CA ASN A 104 12.13 17.13 11.36
C ASN A 104 10.88 16.45 11.93
N ILE A 105 10.38 15.39 11.29
CA ILE A 105 9.23 14.65 11.82
C ILE A 105 9.63 13.97 13.13
N PHE A 106 8.77 14.11 14.15
CA PHE A 106 8.97 13.47 15.43
C PHE A 106 9.12 11.95 15.28
N GLY A 107 10.12 11.36 15.93
CA GLY A 107 10.44 9.93 15.81
C GLY A 107 11.31 9.58 14.60
N VAL A 108 11.78 10.54 13.81
CA VAL A 108 12.75 10.30 12.74
C VAL A 108 14.17 10.45 13.26
N GLU A 109 14.98 9.41 13.05
CA GLU A 109 16.42 9.38 13.32
C GLU A 109 17.15 8.96 12.03
N GLY A 110 17.71 9.93 11.31
CA GLY A 110 18.36 9.68 10.02
C GLY A 110 17.33 9.28 8.94
N ASP A 111 17.46 8.07 8.40
CA ASP A 111 16.55 7.49 7.41
C ASP A 111 15.53 6.51 8.03
N ILE A 112 15.46 6.45 9.37
CA ILE A 112 14.62 5.52 10.12
C ILE A 112 13.54 6.28 10.90
N TYR A 113 12.31 5.80 10.84
CA TYR A 113 11.26 6.14 11.79
C TYR A 113 11.25 5.11 12.92
N THR A 114 11.37 5.57 14.16
CA THR A 114 11.66 4.71 15.33
C THR A 114 10.43 4.31 16.14
N LEU A 115 9.30 4.99 15.92
CA LEU A 115 8.06 4.74 16.66
C LEU A 115 7.17 3.74 15.93
N GLY A 116 6.25 3.12 16.67
CA GLY A 116 5.27 2.23 16.05
C GLY A 116 4.20 3.02 15.29
N VAL A 117 3.56 2.35 14.33
CA VAL A 117 2.51 2.94 13.47
C VAL A 117 1.27 2.07 13.53
N THR A 118 0.11 2.69 13.78
CA THR A 118 -1.19 2.08 13.57
C THR A 118 -1.90 2.75 12.41
N ILE A 119 -2.54 1.96 11.54
CA ILE A 119 -3.34 2.45 10.42
C ILE A 119 -4.69 1.75 10.45
N TRP A 120 -5.77 2.52 10.41
CA TRP A 120 -7.14 2.03 10.23
C TRP A 120 -7.54 2.13 8.76
N LEU A 121 -8.14 1.07 8.24
CA LEU A 121 -8.56 0.96 6.84
C LEU A 121 -10.07 1.22 6.72
N LYS A 122 -10.48 2.03 5.73
CA LYS A 122 -11.90 2.33 5.46
C LYS A 122 -12.71 1.09 5.09
N GLY A 123 -12.06 0.03 4.62
CA GLY A 123 -12.69 -1.19 4.14
C GLY A 123 -11.69 -2.29 3.86
N GLN A 124 -12.12 -3.28 3.07
CA GLN A 124 -11.29 -4.40 2.66
C GLN A 124 -10.11 -3.91 1.80
N PRO A 125 -8.85 -4.21 2.18
CA PRO A 125 -7.69 -3.84 1.38
C PRO A 125 -7.64 -4.63 0.07
N SER A 126 -7.06 -4.01 -0.97
CA SER A 126 -6.71 -4.71 -2.20
C SER A 126 -5.55 -5.67 -1.96
N GLN A 127 -5.40 -6.68 -2.83
CA GLN A 127 -4.27 -7.62 -2.75
C GLN A 127 -2.91 -6.90 -2.79
N SER A 128 -2.79 -5.86 -3.62
CA SER A 128 -1.57 -5.06 -3.72
C SER A 128 -1.24 -4.31 -2.42
N LEU A 129 -2.26 -3.76 -1.75
CA LEU A 129 -2.08 -3.13 -0.44
C LEU A 129 -1.67 -4.15 0.63
N ILE A 130 -2.28 -5.35 0.62
CA ILE A 130 -1.90 -6.45 1.51
C ILE A 130 -0.44 -6.81 1.35
N GLU A 131 0.00 -7.07 0.12
CA GLU A 131 1.38 -7.42 -0.18
C GLU A 131 2.35 -6.29 0.23
N THR A 132 1.95 -5.03 0.01
CA THR A 132 2.76 -3.87 0.38
C THR A 132 2.96 -3.81 1.90
N TYR A 133 1.89 -3.76 2.70
CA TYR A 133 2.06 -3.62 4.15
C TYR A 133 2.75 -4.84 4.78
N LEU A 134 2.51 -6.05 4.26
CA LEU A 134 3.20 -7.25 4.74
C LEU A 134 4.69 -7.21 4.40
N SER A 135 5.06 -6.75 3.20
CA SER A 135 6.48 -6.62 2.80
C SER A 135 7.24 -5.60 3.67
N ILE A 136 6.51 -4.61 4.19
CA ILE A 136 7.03 -3.59 5.09
C ILE A 136 7.22 -4.13 6.53
N GLY A 137 6.41 -5.13 6.92
CA GLY A 137 6.44 -5.74 8.25
C GLY A 137 5.25 -5.41 9.14
N PHE A 138 4.17 -4.83 8.60
CA PHE A 138 2.94 -4.63 9.35
C PHE A 138 2.24 -5.95 9.66
N ASN A 139 1.70 -6.04 10.87
CA ASN A 139 0.82 -7.10 11.32
C ASN A 139 -0.64 -6.65 11.24
N CYS A 140 -1.55 -7.58 10.95
CA CYS A 140 -2.98 -7.29 10.85
C CYS A 140 -3.71 -7.58 12.16
N TYR A 141 -4.62 -6.68 12.54
CA TYR A 141 -5.44 -6.78 13.73
C TYR A 141 -6.91 -6.50 13.43
N ASP A 142 -7.80 -7.22 14.10
CA ASP A 142 -9.23 -6.94 14.09
C ASP A 142 -9.50 -5.70 14.96
N ALA A 143 -10.09 -4.67 14.35
CA ALA A 143 -10.28 -3.37 14.99
C ALA A 143 -11.19 -3.44 16.24
N ASN A 144 -12.11 -4.40 16.31
CA ASN A 144 -13.08 -4.50 17.41
C ASN A 144 -12.55 -5.31 18.59
N SER A 145 -11.77 -6.35 18.31
CA SER A 145 -11.27 -7.29 19.32
C SER A 145 -9.82 -7.06 19.71
N GLY A 146 -9.04 -6.34 18.90
CA GLY A 146 -7.60 -6.20 19.07
C GLY A 146 -6.83 -7.52 18.88
N ALA A 147 -7.50 -8.59 18.44
CA ALA A 147 -6.87 -9.86 18.14
C ALA A 147 -6.20 -9.82 16.75
N PRO A 148 -5.16 -10.62 16.50
CA PRO A 148 -4.63 -10.80 15.15
C PRO A 148 -5.73 -11.21 14.17
N CYS A 149 -5.70 -10.70 12.94
CA CYS A 149 -6.72 -11.07 11.95
C CYS A 149 -6.66 -12.58 11.63
N LYS A 150 -7.82 -13.17 11.34
CA LYS A 150 -7.90 -14.54 10.79
C LYS A 150 -7.59 -14.59 9.30
N SER A 151 -7.72 -13.46 8.62
CA SER A 151 -7.43 -13.26 7.20
C SER A 151 -7.13 -11.80 6.92
N GLU A 152 -6.15 -11.56 6.06
CA GLU A 152 -5.67 -10.27 5.63
C GLU A 152 -6.71 -9.49 4.82
N LEU A 153 -7.59 -10.21 4.10
CA LEU A 153 -8.68 -9.63 3.31
C LEU A 153 -9.78 -9.01 4.18
N GLY A 154 -9.89 -9.40 5.46
CA GLY A 154 -10.84 -8.82 6.41
C GLY A 154 -10.24 -7.71 7.28
N THR A 155 -8.98 -7.34 7.04
CA THR A 155 -8.23 -6.43 7.92
C THR A 155 -8.84 -5.04 7.93
N LYS A 156 -9.02 -4.49 9.13
CA LYS A 156 -9.42 -3.09 9.35
C LYS A 156 -8.39 -2.26 10.10
N LYS A 157 -7.40 -2.92 10.71
CA LYS A 157 -6.32 -2.28 11.47
C LYS A 157 -5.01 -2.99 11.15
N ILE A 158 -3.98 -2.25 10.78
CA ILE A 158 -2.62 -2.77 10.65
C ILE A 158 -1.70 -2.03 11.62
N ILE A 159 -0.75 -2.75 12.18
CA ILE A 159 0.16 -2.26 13.21
C ILE A 159 1.58 -2.66 12.87
N LEU A 160 2.50 -1.70 12.97
CA LEU A 160 3.93 -1.90 12.88
C LEU A 160 4.55 -1.45 14.21
N ASP A 161 5.05 -2.39 15.01
CA ASP A 161 5.64 -2.13 16.33
C ASP A 161 7.18 -2.14 16.28
N ALA A 162 7.77 -1.77 15.13
CA ALA A 162 9.20 -1.83 14.92
C ALA A 162 9.72 -0.62 14.13
N PRO A 163 10.98 -0.20 14.36
CA PRO A 163 11.61 0.82 13.54
C PRO A 163 11.62 0.44 12.06
N ILE A 164 11.44 1.44 11.20
CA ILE A 164 11.27 1.25 9.77
C ILE A 164 12.01 2.31 8.97
N LYS A 165 12.59 1.91 7.84
CA LYS A 165 13.14 2.87 6.89
C LYS A 165 12.03 3.72 6.29
N ILE A 166 12.25 5.03 6.22
CA ILE A 166 11.26 5.97 5.68
C ILE A 166 10.88 5.58 4.25
N GLU A 167 11.84 5.16 3.42
CA GLU A 167 11.57 4.69 2.05
C GLU A 167 10.59 3.51 1.97
N GLU A 168 10.57 2.64 2.97
CA GLU A 168 9.60 1.54 3.05
C GLU A 168 8.21 2.06 3.45
N LEU A 169 8.15 3.00 4.39
CA LEU A 169 6.89 3.61 4.83
C LEU A 169 6.19 4.38 3.70
N ILE A 170 6.95 5.09 2.87
CA ILE A 170 6.41 5.88 1.74
C ILE A 170 5.78 5.00 0.65
N LYS A 171 6.10 3.70 0.57
CA LYS A 171 5.42 2.77 -0.35
C LYS A 171 3.91 2.66 -0.10
N LEU A 172 3.42 3.11 1.06
CA LEU A 172 2.00 3.18 1.38
C LEU A 172 1.27 4.38 0.75
N GLU A 173 1.99 5.41 0.27
CA GLU A 173 1.42 6.64 -0.28
C GLU A 173 0.36 6.42 -1.39
N PRO A 174 0.58 5.51 -2.37
CA PRO A 174 -0.41 5.27 -3.43
C PRO A 174 -1.74 4.74 -2.92
N TYR A 175 -1.80 4.26 -1.68
CA TYR A 175 -2.99 3.68 -1.07
C TYR A 175 -3.65 4.61 -0.04
N HIS A 176 -3.24 5.88 0.07
CA HIS A 176 -3.74 6.81 1.10
C HIS A 176 -5.28 6.93 1.11
N GLU A 177 -5.95 6.78 -0.03
CA GLU A 177 -7.41 6.82 -0.10
C GLU A 177 -8.09 5.69 0.66
N PHE A 178 -7.41 4.56 0.89
CA PHE A 178 -7.90 3.41 1.66
C PHE A 178 -7.78 3.59 3.17
N PHE A 179 -7.03 4.60 3.63
CA PHE A 179 -6.80 4.84 5.05
C PHE A 179 -7.89 5.75 5.62
N GLU A 180 -8.44 5.33 6.75
CA GLU A 180 -9.46 6.06 7.51
C GLU A 180 -8.82 7.00 8.53
N ALA A 181 -7.83 6.48 9.24
CA ALA A 181 -7.08 7.16 10.27
C ALA A 181 -5.73 6.48 10.46
N ASP A 182 -4.82 7.15 11.14
CA ASP A 182 -3.54 6.62 11.58
C ASP A 182 -3.15 7.23 12.92
N ASP A 183 -2.22 6.56 13.59
CA ASP A 183 -1.64 7.04 14.84
C ASP A 183 -0.25 6.46 15.03
N CYS A 184 0.55 7.14 15.84
CA CYS A 184 1.82 6.63 16.32
C CYS A 184 1.62 5.86 17.64
N ILE A 185 2.49 4.89 17.88
CA ILE A 185 2.53 4.11 19.12
C ILE A 185 3.67 4.64 19.98
N ASP A 186 3.40 4.84 21.27
CA ASP A 186 4.36 5.36 22.26
C ASP A 186 4.93 6.74 21.94
N CYS A 187 4.15 7.58 21.25
CA CYS A 187 4.59 8.90 20.83
C CYS A 187 4.38 10.03 21.86
N GLY A 188 4.10 9.67 23.12
CA GLY A 188 3.89 10.61 24.23
C GLY A 188 2.44 10.96 24.44
#